data_AF-A0A437UD87-F1
#
_entry.id   AF-A0A437UD87-F1
#
_cell.length_a   1.000
_cell.length_b   1.000
_cell.length_c   1.000
_cell.angle_alpha   90.00
_cell.angle_beta   90.00
_cell.angle_gamma   90.00
#
_symmetry.space_group_name_H-M   'P 1'
#
loop_
_entity.id
_entity.type
_entity.pdbx_description
1 polymer ?
#
loop_
_entity_poly.entity_id
_entity_poly.type
_entity_poly.pdbx_seq_one_letter_code
_entity_poly.pdbx_strand_id
1 'polypeptide(L)'
;MKKLIFLLFFHFAIYSQDNNGYVVEYNMPLSVEFQVYEIPLRINKVDSQAQIDYSCINGLLQSYLSASNMVWAKSEYIDENEKIIRDNEHFEAVKKASINDYIQLETTYTFNFQNKKYAFVKYSLVFEKLPFPWTSLMILENKNNRWYISKLINQNQILLFLGNSSNDFIVDCLSQKNRDIETNKIIENSKVNNKISMSKLSLQINSFDEKLKSKFYDKRILDEKFGFRNASLSVTSKTYKFELYHPFLFNTFEIYNYKNENNIIKDDKNSTAYQNRPEFILLTDQPINFLSKIIIDNGDKKYYIIKFKRNNNLFTSIIEGVNNQYSIVENNSLNQMSNIFHKYGSSLIKEFIENPKSEFIGSDGGVNIDEIFDYIEKNKASLSKYLDN
;
A
#
# COMPACT_ATOMS: atom_id res chain seq x y z
N MET A 1 30.22 21.67 11.36
CA MET A 1 28.73 21.71 11.44
C MET A 1 28.03 21.77 10.08
N LYS A 2 28.58 22.39 9.02
CA LYS A 2 27.99 22.42 7.67
C LYS A 2 28.18 21.15 6.80
N LYS A 3 28.83 20.10 7.30
CA LYS A 3 29.12 18.86 6.54
C LYS A 3 28.28 17.63 6.93
N LEU A 4 27.44 17.74 7.97
CA LEU A 4 26.58 16.62 8.41
C LEU A 4 25.16 16.67 7.83
N ILE A 5 24.75 17.81 7.27
CA ILE A 5 23.40 18.03 6.72
C ILE A 5 23.19 17.27 5.39
N PHE A 6 24.26 16.83 4.74
CA PHE A 6 24.17 16.14 3.44
C PHE A 6 23.89 14.63 3.53
N LEU A 7 23.82 14.06 4.75
CA LEU A 7 23.49 12.65 4.99
C LEU A 7 22.02 12.41 5.39
N LEU A 8 21.19 13.46 5.32
CA LEU A 8 19.74 13.46 5.56
C LEU A 8 18.91 13.39 4.26
N PHE A 9 19.49 12.92 3.17
CA PHE A 9 18.70 12.53 2.01
C PHE A 9 18.06 11.18 2.30
N PHE A 10 16.81 11.25 2.74
CA PHE A 10 15.84 10.17 2.71
C PHE A 10 16.06 9.32 1.46
N HIS A 11 16.62 8.12 1.64
CA HIS A 11 16.50 7.06 0.64
C HIS A 11 15.09 6.47 0.79
N PHE A 12 14.06 7.27 0.45
CA PHE A 12 12.87 6.66 -0.13
C PHE A 12 13.33 6.18 -1.50
N ALA A 13 13.81 4.95 -1.56
CA ALA A 13 14.09 4.32 -2.83
C ALA A 13 12.77 4.30 -3.60
N ILE A 14 12.69 5.15 -4.64
CA ILE A 14 11.62 5.15 -5.62
C ILE A 14 11.85 3.88 -6.43
N TYR A 15 11.18 2.80 -6.03
CA TYR A 15 11.20 1.55 -6.78
C TYR A 15 10.22 1.69 -7.95
N SER A 16 10.75 1.72 -9.17
CA SER A 16 9.94 1.60 -10.37
C SER A 16 9.37 0.18 -10.46
N GLN A 17 8.07 0.05 -10.65
CA GLN A 17 7.48 -1.21 -11.12
C GLN A 17 7.97 -1.49 -12.55
N ASP A 18 8.27 -2.75 -12.86
CA ASP A 18 8.25 -3.25 -14.24
C ASP A 18 6.79 -3.36 -14.69
N ASN A 19 6.14 -2.22 -14.96
CA ASN A 19 4.74 -2.17 -15.39
C ASN A 19 4.68 -1.98 -16.91
N ASN A 20 4.11 -2.97 -17.61
CA ASN A 20 3.83 -2.88 -19.05
C ASN A 20 2.51 -2.14 -19.35
N GLY A 21 1.77 -1.70 -18.31
CA GLY A 21 0.50 -0.98 -18.42
C GLY A 21 0.49 0.36 -17.66
N TYR A 22 -0.72 0.87 -17.39
CA TYR A 22 -0.90 2.12 -16.64
C TYR A 22 -0.58 1.91 -15.14
N VAL A 23 -0.02 2.95 -14.51
CA VAL A 23 0.23 2.98 -13.06
C VAL A 23 -1.07 3.40 -12.37
N VAL A 24 -1.86 2.42 -11.93
CA VAL A 24 -3.20 2.63 -11.40
C VAL A 24 -3.29 2.20 -9.94
N GLU A 25 -3.75 3.12 -9.10
CA GLU A 25 -3.99 2.92 -7.66
C GLU A 25 -5.46 2.56 -7.43
N TYR A 26 -5.70 1.70 -6.45
CA TYR A 26 -7.03 1.38 -5.94
C TYR A 26 -7.00 1.32 -4.42
N ASN A 27 -8.13 1.61 -3.80
CA ASN A 27 -8.33 1.60 -2.37
C ASN A 27 -9.07 0.33 -1.96
N MET A 28 -8.41 -0.50 -1.17
CA MET A 28 -9.00 -1.73 -0.64
C MET A 28 -9.49 -1.51 0.79
N PRO A 29 -10.72 -1.92 1.15
CA PRO A 29 -11.13 -1.93 2.55
C PRO A 29 -10.32 -3.00 3.32
N LEU A 30 -9.65 -2.58 4.39
CA LEU A 30 -8.84 -3.45 5.25
C LEU A 30 -9.17 -3.24 6.73
N SER A 31 -9.16 -4.34 7.48
CA SER A 31 -9.03 -4.35 8.93
C SER A 31 -7.58 -4.10 9.31
N VAL A 32 -7.35 -3.09 10.13
CA VAL A 32 -6.00 -2.74 10.60
C VAL A 32 -5.95 -2.72 12.12
N GLU A 33 -4.81 -3.12 12.66
CA GLU A 33 -4.50 -3.04 14.08
C GLU A 33 -3.36 -2.06 14.29
N PHE A 34 -3.63 -0.97 15.02
CA PHE A 34 -2.65 0.02 15.40
C PHE A 34 -2.32 -0.11 16.88
N GLN A 35 -1.10 -0.50 17.20
CA GLN A 35 -0.62 -0.60 18.57
C GLN A 35 0.28 0.58 18.89
N VAL A 36 0.05 1.20 20.05
CA VAL A 36 0.79 2.36 20.55
C VAL A 36 1.43 2.01 21.89
N TYR A 37 2.74 2.20 21.98
CA TYR A 37 3.52 2.09 23.21
C TYR A 37 3.69 3.49 23.80
N GLU A 38 2.80 3.89 24.72
CA GLU A 38 2.84 5.24 25.35
C GLU A 38 4.21 5.54 25.97
N ILE A 39 4.78 4.54 26.62
CA ILE A 39 6.21 4.45 26.91
C ILE A 39 6.79 3.47 25.89
N PRO A 40 7.77 3.85 25.07
CA PRO A 40 8.33 2.94 24.07
C PRO A 40 8.93 1.68 24.70
N LEU A 41 8.81 0.55 24.01
CA LEU A 41 9.44 -0.70 24.43
C LEU A 41 10.93 -0.65 24.11
N ARG A 42 11.77 -0.89 25.11
CA ARG A 42 13.22 -1.00 24.96
C ARG A 42 13.59 -2.39 24.47
N ILE A 43 14.25 -2.45 23.32
CA ILE A 43 14.79 -3.67 22.72
C ILE A 43 16.31 -3.58 22.74
N ASN A 44 16.94 -4.43 23.57
CA ASN A 44 18.39 -4.50 23.72
C ASN A 44 19.02 -5.44 22.70
N LYS A 45 20.31 -5.22 22.44
CA LYS A 45 21.17 -6.11 21.66
C LYS A 45 21.32 -7.50 22.30
N VAL A 46 21.57 -8.51 21.48
CA VAL A 46 21.99 -9.86 21.89
C VAL A 46 23.28 -10.27 21.18
N ASP A 47 24.00 -11.24 21.74
CA ASP A 47 25.29 -11.66 21.21
C ASP A 47 25.17 -12.67 20.05
N SER A 48 24.01 -13.34 19.90
CA SER A 48 23.84 -14.40 18.90
C SER A 48 22.40 -14.50 18.39
N GLN A 49 22.24 -14.89 17.12
CA GLN A 49 20.93 -15.17 16.51
C GLN A 49 20.06 -16.16 17.28
N ALA A 50 20.67 -17.13 17.96
CA ALA A 50 19.94 -18.17 18.71
C ALA A 50 19.12 -17.61 19.89
N GLN A 51 19.39 -16.38 20.34
CA GLN A 51 18.65 -15.71 21.41
C GLN A 51 17.41 -14.98 20.91
N ILE A 52 17.16 -14.97 19.60
CA ILE A 52 16.15 -14.14 18.97
C ILE A 52 14.89 -14.95 18.65
N ASP A 53 13.76 -14.47 19.16
CA ASP A 53 12.45 -14.95 18.74
C ASP A 53 11.93 -14.19 17.51
N TYR A 54 12.23 -14.72 16.32
CA TYR A 54 11.80 -14.13 15.05
C TYR A 54 10.28 -14.22 14.79
N SER A 55 9.50 -14.90 15.65
CA SER A 55 8.04 -14.95 15.51
C SER A 55 7.36 -13.63 15.89
N CYS A 56 8.07 -12.75 16.62
CA CYS A 56 7.59 -11.43 17.01
C CYS A 56 8.38 -10.29 16.32
N ILE A 57 7.73 -9.15 16.13
CA ILE A 57 8.34 -7.93 15.57
C ILE A 57 9.55 -7.49 16.39
N ASN A 58 9.45 -7.61 17.72
CA ASN A 58 10.52 -7.24 18.65
C ASN A 58 11.79 -8.05 18.40
N GLY A 59 11.66 -9.34 18.11
CA GLY A 59 12.80 -10.19 17.78
C GLY A 59 13.47 -9.80 16.47
N LEU A 60 12.71 -9.45 15.44
CA LEU A 60 13.31 -8.93 14.20
C LEU A 60 14.03 -7.60 14.44
N LEU A 61 13.46 -6.67 15.22
CA LEU A 61 14.15 -5.43 15.58
C LEU A 61 15.40 -5.68 16.42
N GLN A 62 15.34 -6.64 17.35
CA GLN A 62 16.49 -7.09 18.13
C GLN A 62 17.59 -7.66 17.23
N SER A 63 17.23 -8.46 16.23
CA SER A 63 18.13 -8.94 15.19
C SER A 63 18.77 -7.77 14.46
N TYR A 64 17.94 -6.85 13.97
CA TYR A 64 18.38 -5.70 13.18
C TYR A 64 19.41 -4.83 13.93
N LEU A 65 19.26 -4.69 15.25
CA LEU A 65 20.23 -4.00 16.11
C LEU A 65 21.50 -4.82 16.36
N SER A 66 21.39 -6.15 16.40
CA SER A 66 22.45 -7.08 16.83
C SER A 66 23.28 -7.66 15.69
N ALA A 67 22.82 -7.53 14.45
CA ALA A 67 23.48 -8.11 13.29
C ALA A 67 24.92 -7.64 13.14
N SER A 68 25.86 -8.55 13.38
CA SER A 68 27.31 -8.29 13.45
C SER A 68 28.10 -8.86 12.27
N ASN A 69 27.41 -9.32 11.23
CA ASN A 69 27.99 -9.73 9.95
C ASN A 69 26.93 -9.71 8.84
N MET A 70 27.40 -9.76 7.58
CA MET A 70 26.55 -9.67 6.39
C MET A 70 25.56 -10.84 6.26
N VAL A 71 25.95 -12.07 6.62
CA VAL A 71 25.08 -13.25 6.53
C VAL A 71 23.87 -13.09 7.45
N TRP A 72 24.12 -12.64 8.68
CA TRP A 72 23.06 -12.30 9.63
C TRP A 72 22.18 -11.18 9.08
N ALA A 73 22.75 -10.05 8.69
CA ALA A 73 21.97 -8.92 8.18
C ALA A 73 21.09 -9.32 6.98
N LYS A 74 21.60 -10.13 6.04
CA LYS A 74 20.82 -10.63 4.90
C LYS A 74 19.65 -11.52 5.29
N SER A 75 19.81 -12.34 6.33
CA SER A 75 18.73 -13.23 6.82
C SER A 75 17.52 -12.48 7.41
N GLU A 76 17.61 -11.16 7.59
CA GLU A 76 16.53 -10.30 8.07
C GLU A 76 15.57 -9.90 6.96
N TYR A 77 15.99 -9.94 5.70
CA TYR A 77 15.23 -9.47 4.55
C TYR A 77 14.45 -10.61 3.90
N ILE A 78 13.27 -10.29 3.39
CA ILE A 78 12.42 -11.28 2.68
C ILE A 78 13.02 -11.67 1.33
N ASP A 79 13.74 -10.75 0.68
CA ASP A 79 14.49 -10.96 -0.54
C ASP A 79 15.98 -11.10 -0.19
N GLU A 80 16.54 -12.27 -0.47
CA GLU A 80 17.95 -12.59 -0.20
C GLU A 80 18.92 -11.78 -1.07
N ASN A 81 18.44 -11.25 -2.20
CA ASN A 81 19.22 -10.41 -3.11
C ASN A 81 19.19 -8.93 -2.73
N GLU A 82 18.48 -8.58 -1.66
CA GLU A 82 18.39 -7.20 -1.19
C GLU A 82 19.79 -6.59 -0.99
N LYS A 83 20.00 -5.40 -1.55
CA LYS A 83 21.27 -4.68 -1.39
C LYS A 83 21.28 -3.99 -0.02
N ILE A 84 22.07 -4.53 0.89
CA ILE A 84 22.26 -3.97 2.23
C ILE A 84 23.48 -3.04 2.23
N ILE A 85 23.34 -1.85 2.82
CA ILE A 85 24.37 -0.79 2.86
C ILE A 85 25.33 -0.95 4.06
N ARG A 86 25.15 -1.99 4.89
CA ARG A 86 25.97 -2.27 6.08
C ARG A 86 27.31 -2.89 5.67
N ASP A 87 28.40 -2.31 6.16
CA ASP A 87 29.77 -2.76 5.89
C ASP A 87 30.46 -3.31 7.15
N ASN A 88 31.74 -3.66 7.00
CA ASN A 88 32.53 -4.21 8.12
C ASN A 88 32.71 -3.20 9.26
N GLU A 89 32.78 -1.90 8.97
CA GLU A 89 32.88 -0.86 10.02
C GLU A 89 31.60 -0.81 10.85
N HIS A 90 30.44 -0.87 10.19
CA HIS A 90 29.15 -1.00 10.86
C HIS A 90 29.11 -2.23 11.77
N PHE A 91 29.52 -3.40 11.27
CA PHE A 91 29.50 -4.64 12.04
C PHE A 91 30.45 -4.62 13.25
N GLU A 92 31.64 -4.04 13.11
CA GLU A 92 32.55 -3.85 14.23
C GLU A 92 32.02 -2.84 15.26
N ALA A 93 31.31 -1.81 14.81
CA ALA A 93 30.63 -0.88 15.70
C ALA A 93 29.52 -1.59 16.50
N VAL A 94 28.69 -2.43 15.87
CA VAL A 94 27.66 -3.23 16.54
C VAL A 94 28.27 -4.15 17.59
N LYS A 95 29.40 -4.80 17.32
CA LYS A 95 30.09 -5.65 18.32
C LYS A 95 30.55 -4.85 19.54
N LYS A 96 31.02 -3.62 19.34
CA LYS A 96 31.51 -2.71 20.39
C LYS A 96 30.41 -1.90 21.08
N ALA A 97 29.19 -1.90 20.54
CA ALA A 97 28.04 -1.17 21.08
C ALA A 97 27.73 -1.63 22.51
N SER A 98 27.40 -0.67 23.38
CA SER A 98 27.16 -0.93 24.80
C SER A 98 25.71 -1.34 25.05
N ILE A 99 25.39 -1.78 26.28
CA ILE A 99 24.00 -2.07 26.68
C ILE A 99 23.10 -0.81 26.63
N ASN A 100 23.71 0.39 26.60
CA ASN A 100 23.01 1.66 26.48
C ASN A 100 22.60 1.98 25.03
N ASP A 101 23.04 1.19 24.07
CA ASP A 101 22.62 1.25 22.68
C ASP A 101 21.42 0.30 22.47
N TYR A 102 20.26 0.85 22.12
CA TYR A 102 19.01 0.09 22.03
C TYR A 102 18.03 0.66 21.00
N ILE A 103 17.03 -0.15 20.64
CA ILE A 103 15.87 0.29 19.88
C ILE A 103 14.73 0.63 20.84
N GLN A 104 14.02 1.73 20.55
CA GLN A 104 12.72 2.07 21.13
C GLN A 104 11.64 1.70 20.12
N LEU A 105 10.84 0.66 20.38
CA LEU A 105 9.65 0.38 19.59
C LEU A 105 8.49 1.26 20.08
N GLU A 106 7.84 1.96 19.16
CA GLU A 106 6.88 3.02 19.48
C GLU A 106 5.48 2.71 19.02
N THR A 107 5.34 2.24 17.78
CA THR A 107 4.06 1.84 17.21
C THR A 107 4.22 0.71 16.22
N THR A 108 3.15 -0.08 16.09
CA THR A 108 3.00 -1.06 15.02
C THR A 108 1.65 -0.83 14.33
N TYR A 109 1.65 -0.80 13.00
CA TYR A 109 0.44 -0.74 12.18
C TYR A 109 0.39 -2.03 11.37
N THR A 110 -0.49 -2.95 11.76
CA THR A 110 -0.55 -4.32 11.22
C THR A 110 -1.80 -4.50 10.38
N PHE A 111 -1.67 -5.15 9.23
CA PHE A 111 -2.79 -5.44 8.32
C PHE A 111 -2.53 -6.72 7.53
N ASN A 112 -3.59 -7.28 6.93
CA ASN A 112 -3.48 -8.41 6.03
C ASN A 112 -3.73 -7.97 4.59
N PHE A 113 -2.90 -8.44 3.66
CA PHE A 113 -3.04 -8.18 2.23
C PHE A 113 -2.57 -9.43 1.46
N GLN A 114 -3.40 -9.93 0.53
CA GLN A 114 -3.08 -11.12 -0.29
C GLN A 114 -2.62 -12.33 0.52
N ASN A 115 -3.36 -12.67 1.58
CA ASN A 115 -3.05 -13.77 2.51
C ASN A 115 -1.71 -13.63 3.25
N LYS A 116 -1.09 -12.45 3.20
CA LYS A 116 0.13 -12.13 3.94
C LYS A 116 -0.18 -11.11 5.01
N LYS A 117 0.55 -11.20 6.12
CA LYS A 117 0.46 -10.26 7.23
C LYS A 117 1.62 -9.27 7.14
N TYR A 118 1.28 -7.99 7.06
CA TYR A 118 2.24 -6.89 6.98
C TYR A 118 2.21 -6.05 8.25
N ALA A 119 3.32 -5.36 8.53
CA ALA A 119 3.36 -4.33 9.55
C ALA A 119 4.21 -3.13 9.11
N PHE A 120 3.75 -1.91 9.40
CA PHE A 120 4.60 -0.73 9.44
C PHE A 120 4.99 -0.46 10.88
N VAL A 121 6.29 -0.38 11.15
CA VAL A 121 6.83 -0.34 12.51
C VAL A 121 7.64 0.92 12.70
N LYS A 122 7.18 1.80 13.60
CA LYS A 122 7.88 3.02 13.96
C LYS A 122 8.77 2.73 15.16
N TYR A 123 10.05 3.06 15.01
CA TYR A 123 11.04 2.83 16.05
C TYR A 123 12.09 3.94 16.05
N SER A 124 12.75 4.12 17.20
CA SER A 124 13.91 5.00 17.32
C SER A 124 15.17 4.22 17.68
N LEU A 125 16.29 4.58 17.07
CA LEU A 125 17.61 4.13 17.50
C LEU A 125 18.17 5.10 18.54
N VAL A 126 18.54 4.55 19.69
CA VAL A 126 19.21 5.28 20.77
C VAL A 126 20.62 4.75 20.89
N PHE A 127 21.59 5.62 20.64
CA PHE A 127 23.00 5.34 20.83
C PHE A 127 23.59 6.29 21.86
N GLU A 128 24.53 5.81 22.67
CA GLU A 128 25.14 6.58 23.75
C GLU A 128 25.79 7.88 23.23
N LYS A 129 26.40 7.81 22.05
CA LYS A 129 27.11 8.91 21.39
C LYS A 129 26.23 9.83 20.53
N LEU A 130 24.95 9.50 20.33
CA LEU A 130 24.02 10.36 19.61
C LEU A 130 23.21 11.20 20.60
N PRO A 131 23.14 12.53 20.43
CA PRO A 131 22.41 13.42 21.35
C PRO A 131 20.91 13.50 21.06
N PHE A 132 20.42 12.76 20.06
CA PHE A 132 19.02 12.72 19.63
C PHE A 132 18.63 11.30 19.18
N PRO A 133 17.35 10.91 19.27
CA PRO A 133 16.88 9.64 18.75
C PRO A 133 16.80 9.70 17.21
N TRP A 134 17.26 8.65 16.52
CA TRP A 134 16.99 8.51 15.09
C TRP A 134 15.69 7.73 14.92
N THR A 135 14.59 8.42 14.63
CA THR A 135 13.29 7.81 14.31
C THR A 135 13.26 7.27 12.88
N SER A 136 12.75 6.06 12.70
CA SER A 136 12.61 5.40 11.41
C SER A 136 11.33 4.58 11.36
N LEU A 137 10.94 4.21 10.14
CA LEU A 137 9.85 3.29 9.86
C LEU A 137 10.39 2.12 9.05
N MET A 138 9.91 0.92 9.38
CA MET A 138 10.24 -0.30 8.67
C MET A 138 8.97 -1.01 8.22
N ILE A 139 8.98 -1.52 6.98
CA ILE A 139 7.93 -2.40 6.49
C ILE A 139 8.35 -3.84 6.77
N LEU A 140 7.46 -4.60 7.40
CA LEU A 140 7.68 -6.00 7.74
C LEU A 140 6.63 -6.90 7.08
N GLU A 141 7.03 -8.12 6.73
CA GLU A 141 6.15 -9.18 6.23
C GLU A 141 6.34 -10.43 7.08
N ASN A 142 5.24 -11.05 7.52
CA ASN A 142 5.28 -12.33 8.21
C ASN A 142 5.13 -13.48 7.19
N LYS A 143 6.12 -14.36 7.15
CA LYS A 143 6.12 -15.58 6.31
C LYS A 143 6.52 -16.77 7.17
N ASN A 144 5.68 -17.81 7.19
CA ASN A 144 5.91 -19.04 7.97
C ASN A 144 6.21 -18.77 9.45
N ASN A 145 5.41 -17.92 10.11
CA ASN A 145 5.56 -17.53 11.51
C ASN A 145 6.92 -16.85 11.83
N ARG A 146 7.51 -16.17 10.85
CA ARG A 146 8.71 -15.35 11.01
C ARG A 146 8.52 -14.00 10.35
N TRP A 147 8.91 -12.93 11.03
CA TRP A 147 8.93 -11.59 10.46
C TRP A 147 10.23 -11.34 9.69
N TYR A 148 10.09 -10.69 8.54
CA TYR A 148 11.19 -10.24 7.70
C TYR A 148 11.01 -8.75 7.37
N ILE A 149 12.12 -8.06 7.15
CA ILE A 149 12.14 -6.75 6.51
C ILE A 149 11.70 -6.96 5.07
N SER A 150 10.63 -6.28 4.69
CA SER A 150 10.01 -6.41 3.38
C SER A 150 9.93 -5.06 2.70
N LYS A 151 9.60 -5.10 1.43
CA LYS A 151 9.22 -3.93 0.65
C LYS A 151 7.76 -4.11 0.26
N LEU A 152 6.98 -3.06 0.51
CA LEU A 152 5.68 -2.91 -0.08
C LEU A 152 5.73 -1.62 -0.89
N ILE A 153 5.58 -1.75 -2.21
CA ILE A 153 5.72 -0.63 -3.14
C ILE A 153 4.56 0.34 -2.90
N ASN A 154 4.80 1.64 -3.15
CA ASN A 154 3.78 2.69 -3.13
C ASN A 154 3.10 2.83 -1.77
N GLN A 155 3.92 2.86 -0.73
CA GLN A 155 3.50 3.10 0.65
C GLN A 155 4.13 4.37 1.21
N ASN A 156 4.79 5.18 0.39
CA ASN A 156 5.63 6.28 0.85
C ASN A 156 4.80 7.32 1.59
N GLN A 157 3.61 7.66 1.10
CA GLN A 157 2.76 8.62 1.80
C GLN A 157 2.22 8.07 3.11
N ILE A 158 1.86 6.78 3.15
CA ILE A 158 1.43 6.17 4.41
C ILE A 158 2.58 6.14 5.41
N LEU A 159 3.80 5.82 4.97
CA LEU A 159 4.99 5.91 5.80
C LEU A 159 5.21 7.35 6.29
N LEU A 160 5.08 8.35 5.42
CA LEU A 160 5.19 9.76 5.85
C LEU A 160 4.11 10.12 6.88
N PHE A 161 2.87 9.67 6.68
CA PHE A 161 1.77 9.89 7.63
C PHE A 161 2.07 9.26 8.99
N LEU A 162 2.38 7.96 9.02
CA LEU A 162 2.64 7.22 10.25
C LEU A 162 3.94 7.67 10.94
N GLY A 163 4.93 8.09 10.15
CA GLY A 163 6.25 8.48 10.63
C GLY A 163 6.23 9.88 11.22
N ASN A 164 5.60 10.81 10.50
CA ASN A 164 5.63 12.21 10.87
C ASN A 164 4.53 12.63 11.83
N SER A 165 3.42 11.89 11.90
CA SER A 165 2.30 12.27 12.76
C SER A 165 2.50 11.78 14.20
N SER A 166 1.96 12.53 15.15
CA SER A 166 1.83 12.09 16.54
C SER A 166 0.83 10.93 16.66
N ASN A 167 1.08 10.01 17.60
CA ASN A 167 0.24 8.82 17.77
C ASN A 167 -1.21 9.19 18.14
N ASP A 168 -1.40 10.22 18.97
CA ASP A 168 -2.72 10.73 19.33
C ASP A 168 -3.50 11.21 18.10
N PHE A 169 -2.86 11.98 17.22
CA PHE A 169 -3.49 12.47 16.00
C PHE A 169 -3.85 11.32 15.06
N ILE A 170 -2.95 10.32 14.89
CA ILE A 170 -3.24 9.12 14.10
C ILE A 170 -4.47 8.40 14.67
N VAL A 171 -4.50 8.17 15.99
CA VAL A 171 -5.65 7.51 16.65
C VAL A 171 -6.93 8.32 16.46
N ASP A 172 -6.90 9.64 16.66
CA ASP A 172 -8.07 10.49 16.46
C ASP A 172 -8.59 10.42 15.01
N CYS A 173 -7.70 10.48 14.02
CA CYS A 173 -8.07 10.35 12.61
C CYS A 173 -8.67 8.98 12.28
N LEU A 174 -8.02 7.89 12.67
CA LEU A 174 -8.46 6.53 12.35
C LEU A 174 -9.73 6.13 13.11
N SER A 175 -9.90 6.62 14.34
CA SER A 175 -11.11 6.43 15.15
C SER A 175 -12.26 7.37 14.76
N GLN A 176 -12.02 8.33 13.88
CA GLN A 176 -12.95 9.40 13.51
C GLN A 176 -13.45 10.19 14.73
N LYS A 177 -12.58 10.35 15.74
CA LYS A 177 -12.94 11.01 16.98
C LYS A 177 -12.96 12.52 16.78
N ASN A 178 -14.12 13.12 17.01
CA ASN A 178 -14.26 14.56 16.98
C ASN A 178 -13.47 15.21 18.14
N ARG A 179 -12.54 16.10 17.82
CA ARG A 179 -11.73 16.85 18.81
C ARG A 179 -11.87 18.35 18.65
N ASP A 180 -11.50 18.85 17.48
CA ASP A 180 -11.46 20.27 17.18
C ASP A 180 -11.71 20.51 15.69
N ILE A 181 -11.99 21.77 15.32
CA ILE A 181 -12.40 22.15 13.96
C ILE A 181 -11.39 21.70 12.90
N GLU A 182 -10.08 21.82 13.18
CA GLU A 182 -9.04 21.47 12.22
C GLU A 182 -8.95 19.95 12.05
N THR A 183 -8.94 19.20 13.17
CA THR A 183 -8.92 17.72 13.16
C THR A 183 -10.15 17.16 12.45
N ASN A 184 -11.34 17.70 12.75
CA ASN A 184 -12.59 17.26 12.13
C ASN A 184 -12.59 17.52 10.63
N LYS A 185 -12.08 18.68 10.18
CA LYS A 185 -11.95 18.98 8.75
C LYS A 185 -11.04 17.99 8.02
N ILE A 186 -9.91 17.62 8.63
CA ILE A 186 -8.99 16.62 8.05
C ILE A 186 -9.68 15.25 7.96
N ILE A 187 -10.39 14.83 9.02
CA ILE A 187 -11.15 13.58 9.05
C ILE A 187 -12.20 13.55 7.93
N GLU A 188 -13.04 14.59 7.82
CA GLU A 188 -14.10 14.64 6.80
C GLU A 188 -13.54 14.66 5.38
N ASN A 189 -12.47 15.42 5.13
CA ASN A 189 -11.80 15.45 3.82
C ASN A 189 -11.12 14.11 3.46
N SER A 190 -10.86 13.26 4.45
CA SER A 190 -10.24 11.95 4.25
C SER A 190 -11.28 10.84 4.01
N LYS A 191 -12.58 11.12 4.08
CA LYS A 191 -13.61 10.08 3.96
C LYS A 191 -13.92 9.72 2.51
N VAL A 192 -14.07 8.43 2.27
CA VAL A 192 -14.67 7.83 1.08
C VAL A 192 -15.73 6.85 1.58
N ASN A 193 -16.97 6.99 1.12
CA ASN A 193 -18.09 6.12 1.53
C ASN A 193 -18.17 5.88 3.06
N ASN A 194 -18.06 6.97 3.85
CA ASN A 194 -18.07 6.97 5.32
C ASN A 194 -16.92 6.22 6.03
N LYS A 195 -15.91 5.76 5.29
CA LYS A 195 -14.67 5.19 5.87
C LYS A 195 -13.49 6.12 5.61
N ILE A 196 -12.50 6.06 6.49
CA ILE A 196 -11.26 6.82 6.30
C ILE A 196 -10.46 6.20 5.15
N SER A 197 -10.03 7.04 4.22
CA SER A 197 -9.06 6.69 3.20
C SER A 197 -7.65 7.10 3.64
N MET A 198 -6.76 6.11 3.74
CA MET A 198 -5.36 6.35 4.07
C MET A 198 -4.64 7.13 2.97
N SER A 199 -5.02 6.98 1.70
CA SER A 199 -4.44 7.79 0.60
C SER A 199 -4.80 9.27 0.77
N LYS A 200 -6.09 9.59 1.00
CA LYS A 200 -6.50 10.99 1.23
C LYS A 200 -5.94 11.58 2.50
N LEU A 201 -5.89 10.80 3.58
CA LEU A 201 -5.35 11.27 4.85
C LEU A 201 -3.86 11.55 4.74
N SER A 202 -3.10 10.65 4.11
CA SER A 202 -1.65 10.81 3.93
C SER A 202 -1.29 11.92 2.95
N LEU A 203 -2.05 12.14 1.87
CA LEU A 203 -1.83 13.27 0.97
C LEU A 203 -1.99 14.62 1.66
N GLN A 204 -2.92 14.73 2.62
CA GLN A 204 -3.17 15.99 3.31
C GLN A 204 -1.99 16.46 4.16
N ILE A 205 -1.19 15.56 4.74
CA ILE A 205 -0.08 15.98 5.63
C ILE A 205 1.00 16.79 4.90
N ASN A 206 1.15 16.56 3.59
CA ASN A 206 2.11 17.29 2.77
C ASN A 206 1.69 18.74 2.55
N SER A 207 0.40 19.03 2.76
CA SER A 207 -0.16 20.37 2.64
C SER A 207 -0.22 21.13 3.97
N PHE A 208 0.23 20.52 5.08
CA PHE A 208 0.22 21.18 6.39
C PHE A 208 1.18 22.36 6.42
N ASP A 209 0.68 23.50 6.89
CA ASP A 209 1.50 24.66 7.23
C ASP A 209 2.25 24.43 8.56
N GLU A 210 3.11 25.38 8.95
CA GLU A 210 3.90 25.28 10.18
C GLU A 210 3.04 25.18 11.45
N LYS A 211 1.84 25.77 11.44
CA LYS A 211 0.92 25.71 12.58
C LYS A 211 0.37 24.28 12.73
N LEU A 212 -0.10 23.69 11.64
CA LEU A 212 -0.63 22.33 11.62
C LEU A 212 0.46 21.30 11.89
N LYS A 213 1.67 21.49 11.34
CA LYS A 213 2.84 20.66 11.66
C LYS A 213 3.15 20.71 13.15
N SER A 214 3.24 21.90 13.75
CA SER A 214 3.48 22.07 15.18
C SER A 214 2.46 21.35 16.07
N LYS A 215 1.20 21.31 15.61
CA LYS A 215 0.09 20.67 16.34
C LYS A 215 0.06 19.16 16.19
N PHE A 216 0.26 18.64 14.98
CA PHE A 216 -0.08 17.26 14.64
C PHE A 216 1.13 16.36 14.43
N TYR A 217 2.28 16.91 14.08
CA TYR A 217 3.48 16.11 13.88
C TYR A 217 4.00 15.57 15.21
N ASP A 218 4.77 14.49 15.11
CA ASP A 218 5.57 13.98 16.19
C ASP A 218 6.51 15.09 16.67
N LYS A 219 6.44 15.42 17.97
CA LYS A 219 7.22 16.50 18.56
C LYS A 219 8.72 16.31 18.38
N ARG A 220 9.22 15.08 18.18
CA ARG A 220 10.64 14.81 17.91
C ARG A 220 11.15 15.37 16.59
N ILE A 221 10.25 15.64 15.65
CA ILE A 221 10.60 16.31 14.39
C ILE A 221 10.90 17.80 14.63
N LEU A 222 10.35 18.37 15.71
CA LEU A 222 10.45 19.79 16.04
C LEU A 222 11.41 20.06 17.21
N ASP A 223 11.56 19.09 18.11
CA ASP A 223 12.42 19.11 19.29
C ASP A 223 13.14 17.77 19.45
N GLU A 224 14.43 17.77 19.10
CA GLU A 224 15.32 16.60 19.12
C GLU A 224 15.46 15.94 20.51
N LYS A 225 15.09 16.64 21.60
CA LYS A 225 15.17 16.10 22.97
C LYS A 225 13.88 15.48 23.46
N PHE A 226 12.77 15.69 22.76
CA PHE A 226 11.46 15.22 23.22
C PHE A 226 11.42 13.69 23.28
N GLY A 227 11.08 13.11 24.43
CA GLY A 227 11.00 11.65 24.58
C GLY A 227 12.32 10.90 24.40
N PHE A 228 13.47 11.57 24.46
CA PHE A 228 14.77 10.91 24.33
C PHE A 228 15.07 10.02 25.54
N ARG A 229 15.50 8.77 25.29
CA ARG A 229 15.90 7.79 26.31
C ARG A 229 14.84 7.43 27.36
N ASN A 230 13.56 7.45 26.98
CA ASN A 230 12.44 7.21 27.87
C ASN A 230 11.87 5.77 27.83
N ALA A 231 12.54 4.82 27.18
CA ALA A 231 11.99 3.47 26.97
C ALA A 231 12.15 2.54 28.17
N SER A 232 11.20 1.61 28.31
CA SER A 232 11.18 0.59 29.39
C SER A 232 11.25 -0.83 28.83
N LEU A 233 11.83 -1.76 29.60
CA LEU A 233 11.96 -3.18 29.22
C LEU A 233 10.62 -3.94 29.26
N SER A 234 9.64 -3.40 29.99
CA SER A 234 8.30 -4.00 30.10
C SER A 234 7.27 -2.89 30.03
N VAL A 235 6.40 -2.98 29.01
CA VAL A 235 5.34 -2.00 28.72
C VAL A 235 4.15 -2.71 28.11
N THR A 236 2.96 -2.25 28.49
CA THR A 236 1.70 -2.67 27.87
C THR A 236 1.34 -1.68 26.77
N SER A 237 1.18 -2.18 25.54
CA SER A 237 0.70 -1.36 24.42
C SER A 237 -0.82 -1.18 24.47
N LYS A 238 -1.29 -0.02 24.04
CA LYS A 238 -2.71 0.20 23.71
C LYS A 238 -2.95 -0.23 22.27
N THR A 239 -3.98 -1.06 22.05
CA THR A 239 -4.30 -1.60 20.73
C THR A 239 -5.63 -1.03 20.24
N TYR A 240 -5.64 -0.53 19.02
CA TYR A 240 -6.81 0.01 18.34
C TYR A 240 -7.06 -0.77 17.05
N LYS A 241 -8.32 -1.07 16.76
CA LYS A 241 -8.73 -1.79 15.55
C LYS A 241 -9.63 -0.91 14.72
N PHE A 242 -9.33 -0.80 13.43
CA PHE A 242 -10.05 0.08 12.50
C PHE A 242 -10.37 -0.63 11.19
N GLU A 243 -11.45 -0.19 10.55
CA GLU A 243 -11.80 -0.53 9.17
C GLU A 243 -11.59 0.71 8.31
N LEU A 244 -10.70 0.63 7.34
CA LEU A 244 -10.32 1.78 6.50
C LEU A 244 -10.06 1.37 5.06
N TYR A 245 -10.00 2.36 4.18
CA TYR A 245 -9.55 2.19 2.80
C TYR A 245 -8.03 2.40 2.73
N HIS A 246 -7.31 1.37 2.31
CA HIS A 246 -5.86 1.37 2.17
C HIS A 246 -5.48 1.35 0.68
N PRO A 247 -4.60 2.24 0.21
CA PRO A 247 -4.21 2.27 -1.19
C PRO A 247 -3.21 1.16 -1.54
N PHE A 248 -3.34 0.65 -2.76
CA PHE A 248 -2.43 -0.29 -3.42
C PHE A 248 -2.36 0.03 -4.90
N LEU A 249 -1.28 -0.37 -5.58
CA LEU A 249 -1.24 -0.37 -7.03
C LEU A 249 -1.61 -1.74 -7.59
N PHE A 250 -2.23 -1.73 -8.76
CA PHE A 250 -2.23 -2.93 -9.61
C PHE A 250 -0.80 -3.20 -10.10
N ASN A 251 -0.44 -4.48 -10.20
CA ASN A 251 0.79 -4.91 -10.87
C ASN A 251 0.71 -4.68 -12.38
N THR A 252 -0.49 -4.82 -12.95
CA THR A 252 -0.77 -4.51 -14.35
C THR A 252 -2.19 -3.97 -14.46
N PHE A 253 -2.34 -2.89 -15.22
CA PHE A 253 -3.64 -2.36 -15.61
C PHE A 253 -3.60 -1.95 -17.07
N GLU A 254 -4.35 -2.66 -17.92
CA GLU A 254 -4.35 -2.44 -19.36
C GLU A 254 -5.77 -2.34 -19.90
N ILE A 255 -5.97 -1.52 -20.94
CA ILE A 255 -7.27 -1.34 -21.60
C ILE A 255 -7.11 -1.64 -23.09
N TYR A 256 -7.94 -2.54 -23.60
CA TYR A 256 -7.95 -2.98 -24.99
C TYR A 256 -9.31 -2.79 -25.64
N ASN A 257 -9.28 -2.44 -26.93
CA ASN A 257 -10.43 -2.54 -27.82
C ASN A 257 -10.16 -3.65 -28.82
N TYR A 258 -11.11 -4.56 -28.99
CA TYR A 258 -10.96 -5.61 -29.99
C TYR A 258 -11.09 -5.00 -31.39
N LYS A 259 -10.28 -5.52 -32.32
CA LYS A 259 -10.35 -5.17 -33.74
C LYS A 259 -10.81 -6.40 -34.49
N ASN A 260 -11.91 -6.28 -35.24
CA ASN A 260 -12.41 -7.33 -36.13
C ASN A 260 -12.88 -8.63 -35.45
N GLU A 261 -13.27 -8.57 -34.17
CA GLU A 261 -13.82 -9.73 -33.41
C GLU A 261 -15.36 -9.67 -33.36
N ASN A 262 -15.99 -9.81 -34.53
CA ASN A 262 -17.44 -9.71 -34.71
C ASN A 262 -18.03 -11.04 -35.19
N ASN A 263 -19.28 -11.30 -34.78
CA ASN A 263 -20.09 -12.46 -35.12
C ASN A 263 -19.39 -13.79 -34.81
N ILE A 264 -18.65 -13.83 -33.70
CA ILE A 264 -17.95 -15.03 -33.23
C ILE A 264 -18.97 -16.00 -32.62
N ILE A 265 -18.94 -17.26 -33.07
CA ILE A 265 -19.78 -18.35 -32.56
C ILE A 265 -18.91 -19.49 -32.05
N LYS A 266 -19.47 -20.34 -31.18
CA LYS A 266 -18.81 -21.55 -30.71
C LYS A 266 -18.87 -22.65 -31.78
N ASP A 267 -17.85 -22.69 -32.62
CA ASP A 267 -17.54 -23.77 -33.55
C ASP A 267 -16.12 -24.31 -33.31
N ASP A 268 -15.71 -25.37 -34.01
CA ASP A 268 -14.38 -25.98 -33.81
C ASP A 268 -13.24 -24.99 -34.09
N LYS A 269 -13.42 -24.12 -35.09
CA LYS A 269 -12.43 -23.12 -35.50
C LYS A 269 -12.21 -22.08 -34.39
N ASN A 270 -13.27 -21.46 -33.90
CA ASN A 270 -13.21 -20.43 -32.87
C ASN A 270 -12.87 -21.05 -31.52
N SER A 271 -13.36 -22.26 -31.22
CA SER A 271 -12.97 -22.97 -29.99
C SER A 271 -11.47 -23.18 -29.92
N THR A 272 -10.85 -23.58 -31.04
CA THR A 272 -9.39 -23.73 -31.14
C THR A 272 -8.67 -22.39 -31.05
N ALA A 273 -9.15 -21.35 -31.75
CA ALA A 273 -8.52 -20.03 -31.77
C ALA A 273 -8.51 -19.36 -30.38
N TYR A 274 -9.51 -19.65 -29.55
CA TYR A 274 -9.73 -19.00 -28.27
C TYR A 274 -9.35 -19.85 -27.04
N GLN A 275 -9.08 -21.16 -27.18
CA GLN A 275 -8.92 -22.11 -26.06
C GLN A 275 -8.04 -21.65 -24.87
N ASN A 276 -7.02 -20.81 -25.12
CA ASN A 276 -6.10 -20.29 -24.09
C ASN A 276 -6.31 -18.79 -23.84
N ARG A 277 -7.52 -18.29 -24.05
CA ARG A 277 -7.88 -16.88 -23.87
C ARG A 277 -9.14 -16.76 -23.02
N PRO A 278 -9.28 -15.70 -22.22
CA PRO A 278 -10.44 -15.52 -21.35
C PRO A 278 -11.76 -15.42 -22.12
N GLU A 279 -11.75 -15.03 -23.39
CA GLU A 279 -12.96 -14.92 -24.21
C GLU A 279 -13.59 -16.30 -24.52
N PHE A 280 -12.83 -17.39 -24.42
CA PHE A 280 -13.31 -18.75 -24.71
C PHE A 280 -14.55 -19.13 -23.90
N ILE A 281 -14.58 -18.77 -22.62
CA ILE A 281 -15.68 -19.14 -21.72
C ILE A 281 -16.97 -18.34 -22.01
N LEU A 282 -16.86 -17.27 -22.81
CA LEU A 282 -18.00 -16.47 -23.24
C LEU A 282 -18.63 -17.03 -24.52
N LEU A 283 -17.94 -17.91 -25.26
CA LEU A 283 -18.43 -18.42 -26.54
C LEU A 283 -19.71 -19.23 -26.38
N THR A 284 -20.70 -18.89 -27.22
CA THR A 284 -21.99 -19.58 -27.32
C THR A 284 -22.30 -19.95 -28.76
N ASP A 285 -23.35 -20.73 -28.97
CA ASP A 285 -23.95 -20.98 -30.29
C ASP A 285 -24.48 -19.70 -30.95
N GLN A 286 -24.82 -18.69 -30.16
CA GLN A 286 -25.22 -17.36 -30.64
C GLN A 286 -24.02 -16.47 -30.99
N PRO A 287 -24.12 -15.61 -32.03
CA PRO A 287 -23.06 -14.67 -32.40
C PRO A 287 -22.74 -13.65 -31.29
N ILE A 288 -21.44 -13.45 -31.06
CA ILE A 288 -20.88 -12.51 -30.10
C ILE A 288 -19.98 -11.51 -30.81
N ASN A 289 -20.10 -10.23 -30.45
CA ASN A 289 -19.15 -9.18 -30.83
C ASN A 289 -18.36 -8.77 -29.59
N PHE A 290 -17.06 -9.06 -29.55
CA PHE A 290 -16.20 -8.59 -28.48
C PHE A 290 -15.85 -7.11 -28.73
N LEU A 291 -16.06 -6.24 -27.73
CA LEU A 291 -15.93 -4.79 -27.89
C LEU A 291 -14.65 -4.26 -27.25
N SER A 292 -14.49 -4.52 -25.95
CA SER A 292 -13.34 -4.05 -25.18
C SER A 292 -13.05 -4.94 -23.97
N LYS A 293 -11.85 -4.80 -23.41
CA LYS A 293 -11.37 -5.57 -22.27
C LYS A 293 -10.47 -4.72 -21.38
N ILE A 294 -10.67 -4.81 -20.07
CA ILE A 294 -9.70 -4.36 -19.06
C ILE A 294 -8.97 -5.60 -18.53
N ILE A 295 -7.64 -5.54 -18.46
CA ILE A 295 -6.81 -6.57 -17.84
C ILE A 295 -6.24 -6.01 -16.55
N ILE A 296 -6.42 -6.75 -15.46
CA ILE A 296 -6.00 -6.36 -14.12
C ILE A 296 -5.17 -7.50 -13.54
N ASP A 297 -3.95 -7.20 -13.13
CA ASP A 297 -3.15 -8.10 -12.31
C ASP A 297 -2.90 -7.42 -10.97
N ASN A 298 -3.30 -8.07 -9.88
CA ASN A 298 -3.00 -7.57 -8.54
C ASN A 298 -1.81 -8.29 -7.88
N GLY A 299 -1.24 -9.32 -8.52
CA GLY A 299 -0.12 -10.13 -8.03
C GLY A 299 -0.51 -11.52 -7.52
N ASP A 300 -1.74 -11.67 -7.02
CA ASP A 300 -2.28 -12.99 -6.64
C ASP A 300 -3.08 -13.59 -7.80
N LYS A 301 -3.87 -12.75 -8.48
CA LYS A 301 -4.80 -13.16 -9.53
C LYS A 301 -4.81 -12.17 -10.68
N LYS A 302 -5.08 -12.73 -11.87
CA LYS A 302 -5.33 -11.96 -13.08
C LYS A 302 -6.82 -11.96 -13.39
N TYR A 303 -7.39 -10.78 -13.55
CA TYR A 303 -8.79 -10.56 -13.90
C TYR A 303 -8.92 -9.92 -15.26
N TYR A 304 -10.01 -10.25 -15.95
CA TYR A 304 -10.39 -9.69 -17.22
C TYR A 304 -11.83 -9.22 -17.13
N ILE A 305 -12.06 -7.92 -17.34
CA ILE A 305 -13.41 -7.37 -17.45
C ILE A 305 -13.69 -7.21 -18.94
N ILE A 306 -14.52 -8.10 -19.49
CA ILE A 306 -14.77 -8.16 -20.93
C ILE A 306 -16.16 -7.62 -21.23
N LYS A 307 -16.22 -6.66 -22.14
CA LYS A 307 -17.44 -6.07 -22.67
C LYS A 307 -17.73 -6.62 -24.06
N PHE A 308 -18.96 -7.09 -24.29
CA PHE A 308 -19.36 -7.74 -25.53
C PHE A 308 -20.85 -7.54 -25.84
N LYS A 309 -21.24 -7.68 -27.11
CA LYS A 309 -22.64 -7.69 -27.54
C LYS A 309 -23.06 -9.12 -27.92
N ARG A 310 -24.26 -9.52 -27.50
CA ARG A 310 -24.92 -10.76 -27.91
C ARG A 310 -26.41 -10.48 -28.13
N ASN A 311 -26.95 -10.84 -29.29
CA ASN A 311 -28.33 -10.51 -29.69
C ASN A 311 -28.66 -9.01 -29.54
N ASN A 312 -27.75 -8.14 -29.99
CA ASN A 312 -27.82 -6.67 -29.86
C ASN A 312 -27.86 -6.12 -28.41
N ASN A 313 -27.84 -6.99 -27.40
CA ASN A 313 -27.75 -6.58 -26.01
C ASN A 313 -26.28 -6.52 -25.57
N LEU A 314 -25.97 -5.49 -24.79
CA LEU A 314 -24.64 -5.28 -24.24
C LEU A 314 -24.48 -6.08 -22.95
N PHE A 315 -23.32 -6.71 -22.78
CA PHE A 315 -22.96 -7.47 -21.60
C PHE A 315 -21.56 -7.11 -21.13
N THR A 316 -21.31 -7.36 -19.85
CA THR A 316 -19.98 -7.27 -19.25
C THR A 316 -19.81 -8.43 -18.28
N SER A 317 -18.67 -9.09 -18.35
CA SER A 317 -18.34 -10.23 -17.48
C SER A 317 -16.96 -10.06 -16.89
N ILE A 318 -16.85 -10.39 -15.60
CA ILE A 318 -15.57 -10.46 -14.88
C ILE A 318 -15.11 -11.91 -14.94
N ILE A 319 -13.89 -12.10 -15.43
CA ILE A 319 -13.28 -13.40 -15.64
C ILE A 319 -12.00 -13.47 -14.82
N GLU A 320 -11.88 -14.49 -13.99
CA GLU A 320 -10.64 -14.80 -13.27
C GLU A 320 -9.81 -15.78 -14.10
N GLY A 321 -8.50 -15.56 -14.17
CA GLY A 321 -7.53 -16.47 -14.79
C GLY A 321 -6.54 -17.02 -13.78
N VAL A 322 -6.46 -18.34 -13.66
CA VAL A 322 -5.47 -19.06 -12.83
C VAL A 322 -4.85 -20.16 -13.67
N ASN A 323 -3.53 -20.13 -13.90
CA ASN A 323 -2.81 -21.15 -14.69
C ASN A 323 -3.46 -21.46 -16.06
N ASN A 324 -3.88 -20.43 -16.79
CA ASN A 324 -4.62 -20.51 -18.08
C ASN A 324 -5.99 -21.21 -18.00
N GLN A 325 -6.53 -21.42 -16.79
CA GLN A 325 -7.93 -21.78 -16.59
C GLN A 325 -8.72 -20.51 -16.30
N TYR A 326 -9.88 -20.39 -16.94
CA TYR A 326 -10.72 -19.20 -16.86
C TYR A 326 -12.11 -19.52 -16.32
N SER A 327 -12.62 -18.66 -15.46
CA SER A 327 -13.99 -18.77 -14.92
C SER A 327 -14.63 -17.40 -14.78
N ILE A 328 -15.92 -17.32 -15.08
CA ILE A 328 -16.72 -16.13 -14.76
C ILE A 328 -16.89 -16.08 -13.24
N VAL A 329 -16.60 -14.93 -12.65
CA VAL A 329 -16.67 -14.72 -11.19
C VAL A 329 -17.50 -13.50 -10.87
N GLU A 330 -18.14 -13.54 -9.69
CA GLU A 330 -18.66 -12.33 -9.05
C GLU A 330 -17.58 -11.80 -8.11
N ASN A 331 -17.12 -10.56 -8.35
CA ASN A 331 -16.08 -9.95 -7.53
C ASN A 331 -16.54 -8.57 -7.07
N ASN A 332 -16.95 -8.49 -5.80
CA ASN A 332 -17.47 -7.26 -5.19
C ASN A 332 -16.50 -6.08 -5.32
N SER A 333 -15.19 -6.32 -5.23
CA SER A 333 -14.17 -5.28 -5.38
C SER A 333 -14.05 -4.74 -6.81
N LEU A 334 -14.41 -5.53 -7.82
CA LEU A 334 -14.37 -5.14 -9.23
C LEU A 334 -15.76 -4.81 -9.81
N ASN A 335 -16.85 -5.03 -9.07
CA ASN A 335 -18.21 -4.81 -9.55
C ASN A 335 -18.48 -3.34 -9.93
N GLN A 336 -17.97 -2.38 -9.16
CA GLN A 336 -18.10 -0.95 -9.50
C GLN A 336 -17.40 -0.64 -10.83
N MET A 337 -16.17 -1.14 -11.00
CA MET A 337 -15.41 -1.02 -12.24
C MET A 337 -16.17 -1.64 -13.42
N SER A 338 -16.65 -2.86 -13.26
CA SER A 338 -17.43 -3.58 -14.27
C SER A 338 -18.70 -2.82 -14.66
N ASN A 339 -19.43 -2.26 -13.69
CA ASN A 339 -20.64 -1.49 -13.94
C ASN A 339 -20.38 -0.17 -14.68
N ILE A 340 -19.29 0.53 -14.35
CA ILE A 340 -18.89 1.75 -15.06
C ILE A 340 -18.44 1.39 -16.47
N PHE A 341 -17.60 0.36 -16.61
CA PHE A 341 -17.14 -0.12 -17.92
C PHE A 341 -18.28 -0.67 -18.80
N HIS A 342 -19.33 -1.22 -18.18
CA HIS A 342 -20.54 -1.63 -18.87
C HIS A 342 -21.26 -0.43 -19.49
N LYS A 343 -21.44 0.65 -18.74
CA LYS A 343 -22.18 1.84 -19.17
C LYS A 343 -21.38 2.76 -20.10
N TYR A 344 -20.13 2.98 -19.74
CA TYR A 344 -19.23 3.92 -20.40
C TYR A 344 -18.23 3.14 -21.24
N GLY A 345 -17.97 3.58 -22.47
CA GLY A 345 -16.94 2.95 -23.30
C GLY A 345 -15.56 2.98 -22.66
N SER A 346 -14.68 2.11 -23.13
CA SER A 346 -13.26 2.05 -22.71
C SER A 346 -12.52 3.38 -22.93
N SER A 347 -12.97 4.18 -23.89
CA SER A 347 -12.43 5.50 -24.23
C SER A 347 -12.51 6.49 -23.07
N LEU A 348 -13.61 6.51 -22.31
CA LEU A 348 -13.76 7.43 -21.19
C LEU A 348 -12.76 7.11 -20.07
N ILE A 349 -12.67 5.84 -19.69
CA ILE A 349 -11.76 5.39 -18.63
C ILE A 349 -10.31 5.66 -19.06
N LYS A 350 -9.99 5.37 -20.33
CA LYS A 350 -8.68 5.67 -20.91
C LYS A 350 -8.37 7.18 -20.90
N GLU A 351 -9.33 8.04 -21.24
CA GLU A 351 -9.17 9.50 -21.22
C GLU A 351 -8.79 10.00 -19.81
N PHE A 352 -9.48 9.52 -18.78
CA PHE A 352 -9.18 9.91 -17.39
C PHE A 352 -7.85 9.37 -16.87
N ILE A 353 -7.41 8.20 -17.33
CA ILE A 353 -6.11 7.63 -16.93
C ILE A 353 -4.95 8.32 -17.66
N GLU A 354 -5.11 8.63 -18.95
CA GLU A 354 -4.06 9.28 -19.75
C GLU A 354 -3.95 10.78 -19.47
N ASN A 355 -5.04 11.43 -19.06
CA ASN A 355 -5.08 12.86 -18.73
C ASN A 355 -5.74 13.07 -17.36
N PRO A 356 -5.13 12.56 -16.27
CA PRO A 356 -5.72 12.62 -14.95
C PRO A 356 -5.76 14.06 -14.44
N LYS A 357 -6.89 14.45 -13.85
CA LYS A 357 -6.95 15.64 -13.01
C LYS A 357 -6.11 15.43 -11.76
N SER A 358 -5.63 16.52 -11.16
CA SER A 358 -4.84 16.46 -9.92
C SER A 358 -5.55 15.72 -8.79
N GLU A 359 -6.89 15.82 -8.72
CA GLU A 359 -7.73 15.14 -7.74
C GLU A 359 -7.80 13.60 -7.92
N PHE A 360 -7.38 13.08 -9.08
CA PHE A 360 -7.31 11.64 -9.36
C PHE A 360 -5.91 11.08 -9.14
N ILE A 361 -4.91 11.91 -8.83
CA ILE A 361 -3.58 11.41 -8.53
C ILE A 361 -3.60 10.85 -7.11
N GLY A 362 -3.35 9.55 -7.01
CA GLY A 362 -3.25 8.80 -5.77
C GLY A 362 -2.02 9.19 -4.94
N SER A 363 -1.91 8.60 -3.75
CA SER A 363 -0.91 8.99 -2.77
C SER A 363 0.51 8.80 -3.31
N ASP A 364 0.71 7.75 -4.09
CA ASP A 364 2.04 7.36 -4.56
C ASP A 364 2.26 7.66 -6.05
N GLY A 365 1.49 8.63 -6.59
CA GLY A 365 1.69 9.18 -7.94
C GLY A 365 1.00 8.41 -9.07
N GLY A 366 0.40 7.25 -8.78
CA GLY A 366 -0.48 6.54 -9.70
C GLY A 366 -1.84 7.24 -9.85
N VAL A 367 -2.61 6.85 -10.86
CA VAL A 367 -3.98 7.34 -11.03
C VAL A 367 -4.92 6.51 -10.16
N ASN A 368 -5.62 7.13 -9.21
CA ASN A 368 -6.57 6.46 -8.34
C ASN A 368 -7.89 6.20 -9.08
N ILE A 369 -8.15 4.93 -9.37
CA ILE A 369 -9.29 4.52 -10.19
C ILE A 369 -10.62 4.67 -9.46
N ASP A 370 -10.64 4.54 -8.14
CA ASP A 370 -11.85 4.69 -7.35
C ASP A 370 -12.33 6.15 -7.35
N GLU A 371 -11.41 7.11 -7.31
CA GLU A 371 -11.75 8.54 -7.44
C GLU A 371 -12.31 8.86 -8.84
N ILE A 372 -11.75 8.27 -9.90
CA ILE A 372 -12.31 8.39 -11.26
C ILE A 372 -13.74 7.84 -11.29
N PHE A 373 -13.95 6.67 -10.70
CA PHE A 373 -15.26 6.02 -10.71
C PHE A 373 -16.30 6.78 -9.91
N ASP A 374 -15.93 7.29 -8.74
CA ASP A 374 -16.77 8.17 -7.95
C ASP A 374 -17.09 9.47 -8.69
N TYR A 375 -16.13 10.03 -9.43
CA TYR A 375 -16.35 11.21 -10.26
C TYR A 375 -17.34 10.92 -11.39
N ILE A 376 -17.17 9.81 -12.11
CA ILE A 376 -18.07 9.42 -13.20
C ILE A 376 -19.49 9.26 -12.68
N GLU A 377 -19.66 8.56 -11.55
CA GLU A 377 -20.98 8.32 -10.96
C GLU A 377 -21.66 9.60 -10.44
N LYS A 378 -20.88 10.59 -9.97
CA LYS A 378 -21.41 11.91 -9.57
C LYS A 378 -21.75 12.81 -10.77
N ASN A 379 -21.11 12.59 -11.91
CA ASN A 379 -21.20 13.47 -13.09
C ASN A 379 -21.88 12.79 -14.30
N LYS A 380 -22.73 11.79 -14.08
CA LYS A 380 -23.36 10.99 -15.14
C LYS A 380 -24.00 11.83 -16.26
N ALA A 381 -24.71 12.90 -15.88
CA ALA A 381 -25.43 13.75 -16.83
C ALA A 381 -24.49 14.46 -17.82
N SER A 382 -23.39 15.02 -17.33
CA SER A 382 -22.40 15.72 -18.17
C SER A 382 -21.53 14.75 -18.97
N LEU A 383 -21.45 13.49 -18.57
CA LEU A 383 -20.71 12.42 -19.24
C LEU A 383 -21.57 11.58 -20.21
N SER A 384 -22.82 11.98 -20.46
CA SER A 384 -23.77 11.24 -21.30
C SER A 384 -23.26 10.99 -22.74
N LYS A 385 -22.41 11.87 -23.28
CA LYS A 385 -21.78 11.70 -24.60
C LYS A 385 -20.85 10.48 -24.71
N TYR A 386 -20.45 9.89 -23.59
CA TYR A 386 -19.57 8.73 -23.53
C TYR A 386 -20.30 7.41 -23.25
N LEU A 387 -21.64 7.43 -23.19
CA LEU A 387 -22.44 6.23 -23.00
C LEU A 387 -22.39 5.37 -24.27
N ASP A 388 -22.13 4.07 -24.08
CA ASP A 388 -22.25 3.08 -25.15
C ASP A 388 -23.73 2.70 -25.28
N ASN A 389 -24.44 3.42 -26.15
CA ASN A 389 -25.84 3.13 -26.51
C ASN A 389 -25.96 1.90 -27.43
#